data_AF-A0A353Q521-F1
#
_entry.id   AF-A0A353Q521-F1
#
_cell.length_a   1.000
_cell.length_b   1.000
_cell.length_c   1.000
_cell.angle_alpha   90.00
_cell.angle_beta   90.00
_cell.angle_gamma   90.00
#
_symmetry.space_group_name_H-M   'P 1'
#
loop_
_entity.id
_entity.type
_entity.pdbx_description
1 polymer ?
#
loop_
_entity_poly.entity_id
_entity_poly.type
_entity_poly.pdbx_seq_one_letter_code
_entity_poly.pdbx_strand_id
1 'polypeptide(L)'
;IRTLIDQVRIPPQIGKYKVYIVDEVHMLSTAAFNSFLKTLEEPPAHAIFILATTEKHKIIPTILSRCQVYDFNRISITDIVEHLQYVAKQEGVEAEPEALNIIAQKADGGMRDALSIFDQTVSFTQGHITYKAVIENLNVLDYEYYFRLTDAILAGSVVDCLLILNDILNSGFEGQYIISGIASHFRDVLVCKDSITAQLFQVGASIRQRYIDTAKKCSVGFLYKAIEIANDCDLSYRFSKNKRLLVELTLIRLCQLSERKGTQTPSHPEDKKKELKPISVPDKKESSASYTPPIPEMSRQPAVSASKPVAQASPQPKEEPVKAAEDKSVPPEAATPLKKRTVSLSGMGISISSMGEKKEPEKRQAFSNTKQNGSDLFSEKELIRNWKEFADNLHEEKLLQNTMSLYIPKMLSDTLFQVEVNTEINKQYLEDNSLDILTFLREKLHNDDITMTIKISDQNVIKKPMTSHEIFDEMVQKNPSLQKLSDEFGLELS
;
A
#
# COMPACT_ATOMS: atom_id res chain seq x y z
N ILE A 1 -13.40 -10.10 -28.51
CA ILE A 1 -13.21 -11.59 -28.55
C ILE A 1 -14.22 -12.31 -29.44
N ARG A 2 -15.53 -12.43 -29.12
CA ARG A 2 -16.48 -13.20 -29.98
C ARG A 2 -16.43 -12.77 -31.46
N THR A 3 -16.64 -11.48 -31.73
CA THR A 3 -16.53 -10.87 -33.08
C THR A 3 -15.18 -11.12 -33.77
N LEU A 4 -14.09 -11.27 -33.00
CA LEU A 4 -12.76 -11.57 -33.53
C LEU A 4 -12.69 -13.03 -33.99
N ILE A 5 -13.19 -13.97 -33.19
CA ILE A 5 -13.29 -15.40 -33.53
C ILE A 5 -14.17 -15.60 -34.78
N ASP A 6 -15.27 -14.86 -34.89
CA ASP A 6 -16.14 -14.90 -36.06
C ASP A 6 -15.41 -14.37 -37.32
N GLN A 7 -14.66 -13.27 -37.18
CA GLN A 7 -13.83 -12.71 -38.26
C GLN A 7 -12.63 -13.59 -38.64
N VAL A 8 -12.11 -14.46 -37.77
CA VAL A 8 -10.99 -15.37 -38.07
C VAL A 8 -11.36 -16.38 -39.17
N ARG A 9 -12.63 -16.81 -39.20
CA ARG A 9 -13.17 -17.74 -40.21
C ARG A 9 -13.15 -17.14 -41.63
N ILE A 10 -13.12 -15.81 -41.74
CA ILE A 10 -13.14 -15.10 -43.03
C ILE A 10 -11.69 -14.91 -43.53
N PRO A 11 -11.34 -15.46 -44.72
CA PRO A 11 -10.00 -15.32 -45.28
C PRO A 11 -9.62 -13.86 -45.57
N PRO A 12 -8.31 -13.53 -45.62
CA PRO A 12 -7.85 -12.19 -45.95
C PRO A 12 -8.30 -11.77 -47.36
N GLN A 13 -8.82 -10.55 -47.48
CA GLN A 13 -9.15 -9.93 -48.77
C GLN A 13 -7.90 -9.42 -49.51
N ILE A 14 -6.84 -9.11 -48.75
CA ILE A 14 -5.56 -8.60 -49.25
C ILE A 14 -4.45 -9.30 -48.46
N GLY A 15 -3.41 -9.78 -49.16
CA GLY A 15 -2.29 -10.49 -48.55
C GLY A 15 -2.53 -11.99 -48.30
N LYS A 16 -1.48 -12.70 -47.87
CA LYS A 16 -1.52 -14.17 -47.64
C LYS A 16 -2.01 -14.55 -46.25
N TYR A 17 -1.86 -13.66 -45.28
CA TYR A 17 -2.13 -13.91 -43.86
C TYR A 17 -2.94 -12.76 -43.25
N LYS A 18 -3.70 -13.09 -42.21
CA LYS A 18 -4.49 -12.19 -41.40
C LYS A 18 -3.96 -12.27 -39.97
N VAL A 19 -3.21 -11.25 -39.56
CA VAL A 19 -2.51 -11.21 -38.26
C VAL A 19 -3.43 -10.57 -37.22
N TYR A 20 -3.54 -11.22 -36.06
CA TYR A 20 -4.28 -10.76 -34.90
C TYR A 20 -3.32 -10.56 -33.74
N ILE A 21 -3.06 -9.29 -33.39
CA ILE A 21 -2.30 -8.94 -32.19
C ILE A 21 -3.31 -8.68 -31.06
N VAL A 22 -3.14 -9.38 -29.95
CA VAL A 22 -3.93 -9.18 -28.72
C VAL A 22 -2.95 -8.78 -27.62
N ASP A 23 -2.95 -7.49 -27.28
CA ASP A 23 -2.15 -6.97 -26.17
C ASP A 23 -2.84 -7.19 -24.82
N GLU A 24 -2.03 -7.26 -23.77
CA GLU A 24 -2.39 -7.63 -22.39
C GLU A 24 -3.46 -8.73 -22.29
N VAL A 25 -3.20 -9.85 -22.97
CA VAL A 25 -4.15 -10.98 -23.08
C VAL A 25 -4.55 -11.56 -21.71
N HIS A 26 -3.77 -11.33 -20.64
CA HIS A 26 -4.12 -11.72 -19.28
C HIS A 26 -5.38 -11.02 -18.73
N MET A 27 -5.79 -9.88 -19.31
CA MET A 27 -7.01 -9.14 -18.94
C MET A 27 -8.28 -9.77 -19.53
N LEU A 28 -8.17 -10.82 -20.34
CA LEU A 28 -9.34 -11.54 -20.86
C LEU A 28 -10.05 -12.37 -19.78
N SER A 29 -11.38 -12.34 -19.79
CA SER A 29 -12.17 -13.18 -18.89
C SER A 29 -12.01 -14.67 -19.22
N THR A 30 -12.21 -15.53 -18.22
CA THR A 30 -12.12 -17.01 -18.38
C THR A 30 -13.07 -17.53 -19.46
N ALA A 31 -14.27 -16.96 -19.59
CA ALA A 31 -15.21 -17.27 -20.66
C ALA A 31 -14.71 -16.86 -22.05
N ALA A 32 -13.93 -15.77 -22.15
CA ALA A 32 -13.28 -15.35 -23.39
C ALA A 32 -12.13 -16.30 -23.76
N PHE A 33 -11.26 -16.66 -22.83
CA PHE A 33 -10.21 -17.67 -23.02
C PHE A 33 -10.79 -19.02 -23.48
N ASN A 34 -11.84 -19.53 -22.83
CA ASN A 34 -12.49 -20.79 -23.19
C ASN A 34 -13.17 -20.73 -24.58
N SER A 35 -13.60 -19.55 -25.02
CA SER A 35 -14.10 -19.35 -26.39
C SER A 35 -12.96 -19.36 -27.41
N PHE A 36 -11.79 -18.82 -27.04
CA PHE A 36 -10.61 -18.64 -27.89
C PHE A 36 -9.77 -19.92 -28.05
N LEU A 37 -9.76 -20.82 -27.06
CA LEU A 37 -9.07 -22.12 -27.12
C LEU A 37 -9.38 -22.89 -28.40
N LYS A 38 -10.66 -22.99 -28.80
CA LYS A 38 -11.09 -23.69 -30.02
C LYS A 38 -10.47 -23.12 -31.31
N THR A 39 -10.12 -21.83 -31.31
CA THR A 39 -9.50 -21.14 -32.44
C THR A 39 -7.97 -21.22 -32.42
N LEU A 40 -7.37 -21.53 -31.27
CA LEU A 40 -5.95 -21.84 -31.12
C LEU A 40 -5.64 -23.34 -31.27
N GLU A 41 -6.64 -24.21 -31.13
CA GLU A 41 -6.55 -25.65 -31.41
C GLU A 41 -6.58 -25.94 -32.92
N GLU A 42 -7.51 -25.31 -33.64
CA GLU A 42 -7.68 -25.45 -35.08
C GLU A 42 -7.59 -24.07 -35.78
N PRO A 43 -6.43 -23.38 -35.72
CA PRO A 43 -6.25 -22.10 -36.38
C PRO A 43 -6.32 -22.27 -37.92
N PRO A 44 -7.13 -21.47 -38.64
CA PRO A 44 -7.11 -21.46 -40.10
C PRO A 44 -5.71 -21.13 -40.62
N ALA A 45 -5.27 -21.78 -41.71
CA ALA A 45 -3.91 -21.62 -42.24
C ALA A 45 -3.54 -20.19 -42.67
N HIS A 46 -4.53 -19.31 -42.86
CA HIS A 46 -4.34 -17.87 -43.13
C HIS A 46 -4.28 -17.00 -41.85
N ALA A 47 -4.60 -17.52 -40.67
CA ALA A 47 -4.71 -16.75 -39.44
C ALA A 47 -3.46 -16.90 -38.57
N ILE A 48 -2.86 -15.78 -38.18
CA ILE A 48 -1.70 -15.73 -37.27
C ILE A 48 -2.12 -14.99 -36.00
N PHE A 49 -1.89 -15.59 -34.83
CA PHE A 49 -2.15 -14.96 -33.54
C PHE A 49 -0.83 -14.58 -32.86
N ILE A 50 -0.77 -13.34 -32.37
CA ILE A 50 0.32 -12.81 -31.55
C ILE A 50 -0.34 -12.35 -30.24
N LEU A 51 0.04 -12.97 -29.13
CA LEU A 51 -0.52 -12.67 -27.81
C LEU A 51 0.58 -12.07 -26.94
N ALA A 52 0.40 -10.82 -26.53
CA ALA A 52 1.32 -10.14 -25.61
C ALA A 52 0.72 -10.10 -24.19
N THR A 53 1.58 -10.17 -23.18
CA THR A 53 1.20 -10.04 -21.77
C THR A 53 2.42 -9.69 -20.93
N THR A 54 2.27 -8.75 -19.99
CA THR A 54 3.23 -8.51 -18.90
C THR A 54 3.17 -9.61 -17.84
N GLU A 55 2.03 -10.31 -17.71
CA GLU A 55 1.78 -11.29 -16.65
C GLU A 55 1.56 -12.71 -17.21
N LYS A 56 2.65 -13.33 -17.68
CA LYS A 56 2.67 -14.73 -18.17
C LYS A 56 2.02 -15.74 -17.21
N HIS A 57 2.17 -15.54 -15.90
CA HIS A 57 1.66 -16.45 -14.87
C HIS A 57 0.13 -16.42 -14.71
N LYS A 58 -0.56 -15.36 -15.19
CA LYS A 58 -2.03 -15.28 -15.23
C LYS A 58 -2.64 -16.02 -16.43
N ILE A 59 -1.83 -16.43 -17.41
CA ILE A 59 -2.30 -17.15 -18.59
C ILE A 59 -2.53 -18.62 -18.24
N ILE A 60 -3.71 -19.15 -18.56
CA ILE A 60 -4.05 -20.55 -18.30
C ILE A 60 -3.09 -21.49 -19.08
N PRO A 61 -2.57 -22.58 -18.48
CA PRO A 61 -1.58 -23.46 -19.13
C PRO A 61 -2.03 -24.06 -20.46
N THR A 62 -3.34 -24.20 -20.68
CA THR A 62 -3.91 -24.70 -21.95
C THR A 62 -3.70 -23.74 -23.13
N ILE A 63 -3.60 -22.43 -22.90
CA ILE A 63 -3.22 -21.45 -23.92
C ILE A 63 -1.71 -21.53 -24.17
N LEU A 64 -0.91 -21.56 -23.11
CA LEU A 64 0.55 -21.65 -23.20
C LEU A 64 1.01 -22.92 -23.94
N SER A 65 0.34 -24.06 -23.76
CA SER A 65 0.66 -25.30 -24.48
C SER A 65 0.22 -25.33 -25.96
N ARG A 66 -0.39 -24.24 -26.46
CA ARG A 66 -0.84 -24.07 -27.86
C ARG A 66 -0.16 -22.88 -28.56
N CYS A 67 0.73 -22.17 -27.87
CA CYS A 67 1.44 -20.99 -28.38
C CYS A 67 2.95 -21.23 -28.37
N GLN A 68 3.67 -20.77 -29.40
CA GLN A 68 5.12 -20.60 -29.27
C GLN A 68 5.37 -19.42 -28.33
N VAL A 69 5.95 -19.69 -27.17
CA VAL A 69 6.28 -18.65 -26.19
C VAL A 69 7.63 -18.03 -26.53
N TYR A 70 7.70 -16.70 -26.46
CA TYR A 70 8.92 -15.91 -26.50
C TYR A 70 8.94 -15.01 -25.28
N ASP A 71 9.90 -15.22 -24.37
CA ASP A 71 10.05 -14.41 -23.17
C ASP A 71 11.03 -13.27 -23.45
N PHE A 72 10.54 -12.02 -23.40
CA PHE A 72 11.37 -10.83 -23.53
C PHE A 72 11.92 -10.43 -22.17
N ASN A 73 13.24 -10.45 -22.03
CA ASN A 73 13.93 -9.94 -20.85
C ASN A 73 13.99 -8.41 -20.89
N ARG A 74 14.18 -7.79 -19.71
CA ARG A 74 14.52 -6.36 -19.60
C ARG A 74 15.81 -6.06 -20.37
N ILE A 75 15.81 -4.94 -21.09
CA ILE A 75 16.97 -4.47 -21.86
C ILE A 75 18.01 -3.92 -20.87
N SER A 76 19.32 -4.12 -21.11
CA SER A 76 20.33 -3.62 -20.17
C SER A 76 20.49 -2.10 -20.27
N ILE A 77 20.99 -1.47 -19.20
CA ILE A 77 21.23 -0.02 -19.17
C ILE A 77 22.22 0.37 -20.29
N THR A 78 23.21 -0.48 -20.58
CA THR A 78 24.17 -0.28 -21.67
C THR A 78 23.48 -0.24 -23.03
N ASP A 79 22.63 -1.24 -23.34
CA ASP A 79 21.96 -1.31 -24.65
C ASP A 79 20.99 -0.13 -24.85
N ILE A 80 20.34 0.33 -23.77
CA ILE A 80 19.49 1.54 -23.80
C ILE A 80 20.34 2.78 -24.07
N VAL A 81 21.47 2.96 -23.39
CA VAL A 81 22.37 4.10 -23.64
C VAL A 81 22.90 4.08 -25.08
N GLU A 82 23.30 2.93 -25.61
CA GLU A 82 23.75 2.79 -27.00
C GLU A 82 22.62 3.12 -28.01
N HIS A 83 21.39 2.69 -27.74
CA HIS A 83 20.23 3.02 -28.58
C HIS A 83 19.87 4.51 -28.52
N LEU A 84 19.88 5.13 -27.34
CA LEU A 84 19.66 6.57 -27.19
C LEU A 84 20.76 7.39 -27.87
N GLN A 85 22.03 6.96 -27.80
CA GLN A 85 23.12 7.57 -28.56
C GLN A 85 22.96 7.41 -30.08
N TYR A 86 22.36 6.32 -30.55
CA TYR A 86 22.02 6.15 -31.97
C TYR A 86 20.91 7.10 -32.38
N VAL A 87 19.81 7.19 -31.63
CA VAL A 87 18.68 8.09 -31.91
C VAL A 87 19.11 9.55 -31.89
N ALA A 88 19.87 9.98 -30.88
CA ALA A 88 20.39 11.35 -30.80
C ALA A 88 21.20 11.75 -32.05
N LYS A 89 21.98 10.82 -32.62
CA LYS A 89 22.77 11.05 -33.86
C LYS A 89 21.92 11.09 -35.13
N GLN A 90 20.73 10.49 -35.16
CA GLN A 90 19.79 10.59 -36.28
C GLN A 90 19.02 11.92 -36.23
N GLU A 91 18.53 12.30 -35.04
CA GLU A 91 17.72 13.51 -34.84
C GLU A 91 18.56 14.81 -34.70
N GLY A 92 19.90 14.71 -34.73
CA GLY A 92 20.81 15.87 -34.64
C GLY A 92 20.94 16.47 -33.23
N VAL A 93 20.63 15.68 -32.19
CA VAL A 93 20.66 16.08 -30.77
C VAL A 93 22.06 15.85 -30.18
N GLU A 94 22.59 16.86 -29.49
CA GLU A 94 23.79 16.70 -28.66
C GLU A 94 23.39 16.14 -27.30
N ALA A 95 24.01 15.04 -26.86
CA ALA A 95 23.67 14.38 -25.59
C ALA A 95 24.91 13.84 -24.86
N GLU A 96 25.04 14.21 -23.58
CA GLU A 96 26.11 13.71 -22.70
C GLU A 96 25.88 12.22 -22.33
N PRO A 97 26.90 11.34 -22.39
CA PRO A 97 26.75 9.92 -22.05
C PRO A 97 26.23 9.68 -20.62
N GLU A 98 26.67 10.49 -19.67
CA GLU A 98 26.22 10.49 -18.28
C GLU A 98 24.72 10.83 -18.16
N ALA A 99 24.24 11.79 -18.96
CA ALA A 99 22.83 12.18 -18.99
C ALA A 99 21.94 11.05 -19.54
N LEU A 100 22.38 10.39 -20.62
CA LEU A 100 21.70 9.23 -21.19
C LEU A 100 21.69 8.03 -20.22
N ASN A 101 22.72 7.86 -19.39
CA ASN A 101 22.75 6.81 -18.37
C ASN A 101 21.68 7.03 -17.28
N ILE A 102 21.38 8.27 -16.89
CA ILE A 102 20.26 8.56 -15.97
C ILE A 102 18.92 8.23 -16.62
N ILE A 103 18.72 8.58 -17.89
CA ILE A 103 17.50 8.23 -18.65
C ILE A 103 17.31 6.70 -18.69
N ALA A 104 18.38 5.97 -19.03
CA ALA A 104 18.36 4.51 -19.11
C ALA A 104 18.09 3.83 -17.74
N GLN A 105 18.63 4.37 -16.65
CA GLN A 105 18.31 3.92 -15.29
C GLN A 105 16.85 4.20 -14.92
N LYS A 106 16.34 5.41 -15.18
CA LYS A 106 14.96 5.82 -14.87
C LYS A 106 13.92 4.96 -15.60
N ALA A 107 14.27 4.43 -16.77
CA ALA A 107 13.42 3.59 -17.61
C ALA A 107 13.33 2.12 -17.18
N ASP A 108 14.13 1.65 -16.21
CA ASP A 108 14.05 0.31 -15.59
C ASP A 108 14.01 -0.89 -16.58
N GLY A 109 14.65 -0.73 -17.74
CA GLY A 109 14.71 -1.72 -18.83
C GLY A 109 13.66 -1.56 -19.95
N GLY A 110 12.80 -0.56 -19.88
CA GLY A 110 11.76 -0.24 -20.88
C GLY A 110 12.21 0.78 -21.92
N MET A 111 12.47 0.35 -23.17
CA MET A 111 12.91 1.27 -24.23
C MET A 111 11.87 2.35 -24.57
N ARG A 112 10.57 2.04 -24.46
CA ARG A 112 9.50 3.02 -24.71
C ARG A 112 9.61 4.18 -23.72
N ASP A 113 9.84 3.88 -22.46
CA ASP A 113 9.93 4.85 -21.37
C ASP A 113 11.23 5.67 -21.48
N ALA A 114 12.34 5.01 -21.82
CA ALA A 114 13.61 5.67 -22.14
C ALA A 114 13.48 6.69 -23.28
N LEU A 115 12.83 6.31 -24.39
CA LEU A 115 12.59 7.20 -25.53
C LEU A 115 11.61 8.33 -25.20
N SER A 116 10.58 8.07 -24.39
CA SER A 116 9.61 9.08 -23.97
C SER A 116 10.25 10.14 -23.06
N ILE A 117 11.12 9.70 -22.14
CA ILE A 117 11.93 10.58 -21.30
C ILE A 117 12.94 11.38 -22.14
N PHE A 118 13.58 10.74 -23.13
CA PHE A 118 14.52 11.39 -24.04
C PHE A 118 13.84 12.52 -24.83
N ASP A 119 12.69 12.25 -25.46
CA ASP A 119 11.92 13.23 -26.24
C ASP A 119 11.42 14.43 -25.39
N GLN A 120 10.90 14.14 -24.19
CA GLN A 120 10.60 15.18 -23.19
C GLN A 120 11.84 16.02 -22.87
N THR A 121 13.01 15.39 -22.73
CA THR A 121 14.27 16.08 -22.41
C THR A 121 14.80 16.91 -23.58
N VAL A 122 14.71 16.43 -24.83
CA VAL A 122 15.02 17.21 -26.05
C VAL A 122 14.17 18.48 -26.07
N SER A 123 12.87 18.33 -25.81
CA SER A 123 11.90 19.43 -25.80
C SER A 123 12.22 20.54 -24.79
N PHE A 124 12.70 20.17 -23.59
CA PHE A 124 13.14 21.16 -22.58
C PHE A 124 14.53 21.75 -22.83
N THR A 125 15.43 21.02 -23.50
CA THR A 125 16.85 21.41 -23.70
C THR A 125 17.16 22.04 -25.06
N GLN A 126 16.17 22.14 -25.94
CA GLN A 126 16.33 22.63 -27.32
C GLN A 126 17.42 21.87 -28.11
N GLY A 127 17.63 20.59 -27.78
CA GLY A 127 18.60 19.71 -28.45
C GLY A 127 19.96 19.54 -27.77
N HIS A 128 20.22 20.16 -26.61
CA HIS A 128 21.47 19.99 -25.85
C HIS A 128 21.25 19.28 -24.50
N ILE A 129 21.17 17.94 -24.52
CA ILE A 129 20.92 17.11 -23.34
C ILE A 129 22.16 17.03 -22.44
N THR A 130 22.16 17.83 -21.37
CA THR A 130 23.20 17.82 -20.32
C THR A 130 22.73 17.11 -19.05
N TYR A 131 23.68 16.57 -18.28
CA TYR A 131 23.47 15.84 -17.02
C TYR A 131 22.58 16.60 -16.04
N LYS A 132 22.80 17.91 -15.90
CA LYS A 132 22.02 18.79 -15.02
C LYS A 132 20.58 18.93 -15.48
N ALA A 133 20.36 19.23 -16.76
CA ALA A 133 19.02 19.38 -17.32
C ALA A 133 18.20 18.09 -17.23
N VAL A 134 18.83 16.91 -17.36
CA VAL A 134 18.18 15.62 -17.12
C VAL A 134 17.78 15.44 -15.65
N ILE A 135 18.68 15.77 -14.71
CA ILE A 135 18.43 15.72 -13.27
C ILE A 135 17.26 16.62 -12.85
N GLU A 136 17.23 17.84 -13.37
CA GLU A 136 16.19 18.85 -13.10
C GLU A 136 14.84 18.43 -13.73
N ASN A 137 14.82 17.99 -14.99
CA ASN A 137 13.61 17.54 -15.69
C ASN A 137 13.00 16.24 -15.11
N LEU A 138 13.83 15.25 -14.77
CA LEU A 138 13.37 13.97 -14.22
C LEU A 138 13.08 13.99 -12.71
N ASN A 139 13.36 15.11 -12.04
CA ASN A 139 13.35 15.28 -10.59
C ASN A 139 14.07 14.10 -9.89
N VAL A 140 15.33 13.89 -10.27
CA VAL A 140 16.21 12.83 -9.75
C VAL A 140 17.28 13.46 -8.87
N LEU A 141 17.55 12.90 -7.69
CA LEU A 141 18.58 13.46 -6.82
C LEU A 141 19.97 13.11 -7.34
N ASP A 142 20.81 14.13 -7.56
CA ASP A 142 22.21 13.96 -7.97
C ASP A 142 22.98 13.09 -6.96
N TYR A 143 23.81 12.17 -7.48
CA TYR A 143 24.75 11.37 -6.68
C TYR A 143 25.65 12.26 -5.81
N GLU A 144 25.96 13.48 -6.26
CA GLU A 144 26.71 14.48 -5.49
C GLU A 144 26.12 14.72 -4.09
N TYR A 145 24.80 14.74 -3.95
CA TYR A 145 24.14 14.93 -2.65
C TYR A 145 24.39 13.74 -1.71
N TYR A 146 24.34 12.50 -2.20
CA TYR A 146 24.63 11.32 -1.39
C TYR A 146 26.11 11.20 -1.02
N PHE A 147 27.03 11.63 -1.90
CA PHE A 147 28.46 11.74 -1.57
C PHE A 147 28.71 12.82 -0.50
N ARG A 148 28.14 14.02 -0.65
CA ARG A 148 28.23 15.12 0.34
C ARG A 148 27.67 14.68 1.70
N LEU A 149 26.52 14.03 1.72
CA LEU A 149 25.92 13.46 2.94
C LEU A 149 26.83 12.38 3.55
N THR A 150 27.39 11.49 2.75
CA THR A 150 28.29 10.43 3.26
C THR A 150 29.55 11.01 3.90
N ASP A 151 30.20 11.99 3.26
CA ASP A 151 31.38 12.64 3.84
C ASP A 151 31.03 13.45 5.10
N ALA A 152 29.88 14.15 5.15
CA ALA A 152 29.41 14.84 6.36
C ALA A 152 29.07 13.87 7.51
N ILE A 153 28.40 12.74 7.23
CA ILE A 153 28.10 11.68 8.20
C ILE A 153 29.40 11.04 8.73
N LEU A 154 30.38 10.78 7.87
CA LEU A 154 31.68 10.26 8.27
C LEU A 154 32.45 11.24 9.15
N ALA A 155 32.36 12.55 8.86
CA ALA A 155 32.91 13.61 9.71
C ALA A 155 32.14 13.84 11.01
N GLY A 156 30.96 13.24 11.18
CA GLY A 156 30.06 13.47 12.31
C GLY A 156 29.32 14.82 12.27
N SER A 157 29.39 15.55 11.15
CA SER A 157 28.83 16.90 11.04
C SER A 157 27.31 16.86 10.81
N VAL A 158 26.58 16.82 11.92
CA VAL A 158 25.12 16.96 11.96
C VAL A 158 24.66 18.26 11.26
N VAL A 159 25.39 19.35 11.43
CA VAL A 159 25.04 20.66 10.85
C VAL A 159 25.05 20.60 9.33
N ASP A 160 26.12 20.07 8.73
CA ASP A 160 26.22 19.96 7.27
C ASP A 160 25.16 18.99 6.72
N CYS A 161 24.87 17.89 7.42
CA CYS A 161 23.80 16.98 7.03
C CYS A 161 22.42 17.65 7.02
N LEU A 162 22.11 18.50 8.00
CA LEU A 162 20.85 19.23 8.08
C LEU A 162 20.77 20.37 7.06
N LEU A 163 21.89 21.03 6.74
CA LEU A 163 21.96 22.01 5.65
C LEU A 163 21.72 21.34 4.29
N ILE A 164 22.41 20.22 4.01
CA ILE A 164 22.21 19.45 2.77
C ILE A 164 20.76 18.96 2.66
N LEU A 165 20.17 18.44 3.73
CA LEU A 165 18.75 18.07 3.76
C LEU A 165 17.85 19.26 3.40
N ASN A 166 18.15 20.45 3.92
CA ASN A 166 17.36 21.64 3.64
C ASN A 166 17.52 22.11 2.19
N ASP A 167 18.73 22.06 1.61
CA ASP A 167 18.98 22.32 0.17
C ASP A 167 18.10 21.41 -0.71
N ILE A 168 18.04 20.13 -0.39
CA ILE A 168 17.29 19.11 -1.13
C ILE A 168 15.77 19.33 -1.01
N LEU A 169 15.27 19.58 0.22
CA LEU A 169 13.85 19.87 0.45
C LEU A 169 13.40 21.17 -0.25
N ASN A 170 14.24 22.21 -0.25
CA ASN A 170 13.98 23.46 -0.98
C ASN A 170 13.95 23.26 -2.50
N SER A 171 14.65 22.23 -3.00
CA SER A 171 14.65 21.84 -4.41
C SER A 171 13.43 21.01 -4.82
N GLY A 172 12.46 20.80 -3.90
CA GLY A 172 11.17 20.15 -4.20
C GLY A 172 11.13 18.63 -4.00
N PHE A 173 12.20 18.01 -3.49
CA PHE A 173 12.24 16.56 -3.25
C PHE A 173 11.52 16.17 -1.94
N GLU A 174 10.78 15.06 -1.95
CA GLU A 174 10.27 14.46 -0.71
C GLU A 174 11.36 13.69 0.06
N GLY A 175 11.29 13.76 1.40
CA GLY A 175 12.22 13.09 2.31
C GLY A 175 12.35 11.56 2.11
N GLN A 176 11.32 10.88 1.61
CA GLN A 176 11.39 9.43 1.33
C GLN A 176 12.40 9.11 0.24
N TYR A 177 12.48 9.91 -0.83
CA TYR A 177 13.44 9.70 -1.91
C TYR A 177 14.88 9.87 -1.40
N ILE A 178 15.09 10.80 -0.46
CA ILE A 178 16.39 10.99 0.21
C ILE A 178 16.76 9.74 1.04
N ILE A 179 15.83 9.20 1.84
CA ILE A 179 16.09 8.05 2.71
C ILE A 179 16.30 6.75 1.90
N SER A 180 15.42 6.44 0.97
CA SER A 180 15.56 5.28 0.07
C SER A 180 16.81 5.38 -0.81
N GLY A 181 17.15 6.59 -1.26
CA GLY A 181 18.38 6.89 -1.98
C GLY A 181 19.65 6.73 -1.13
N ILE A 182 19.64 7.16 0.14
CA ILE A 182 20.73 6.92 1.10
C ILE A 182 20.93 5.41 1.33
N ALA A 183 19.85 4.64 1.51
CA ALA A 183 19.92 3.20 1.69
C ALA A 183 20.55 2.51 0.45
N SER A 184 20.13 2.91 -0.74
CA SER A 184 20.68 2.43 -2.02
C SER A 184 22.15 2.82 -2.17
N HIS A 185 22.50 4.08 -1.89
CA HIS A 185 23.87 4.58 -1.94
C HIS A 185 24.80 3.81 -1.00
N PHE A 186 24.42 3.57 0.26
CA PHE A 186 25.25 2.77 1.17
C PHE A 186 25.34 1.30 0.76
N ARG A 187 24.31 0.72 0.14
CA ARG A 187 24.37 -0.61 -0.49
C ARG A 187 25.36 -0.64 -1.65
N ASP A 188 25.41 0.41 -2.47
CA ASP A 188 26.31 0.49 -3.62
C ASP A 188 27.77 0.77 -3.21
N VAL A 189 27.98 1.58 -2.16
CA VAL A 189 29.29 1.74 -1.50
C VAL A 189 29.75 0.43 -0.85
N LEU A 190 28.82 -0.39 -0.32
CA LEU A 190 29.12 -1.73 0.21
C LEU A 190 29.46 -2.72 -0.92
N VAL A 191 28.77 -2.66 -2.06
CA VAL A 191 29.11 -3.42 -3.28
C VAL A 191 30.50 -3.06 -3.79
N CYS A 192 30.85 -1.77 -3.80
CA CYS A 192 32.15 -1.28 -4.28
C CYS A 192 33.32 -1.51 -3.29
N LYS A 193 33.10 -2.20 -2.15
CA LYS A 193 34.19 -2.68 -1.28
C LYS A 193 35.00 -3.82 -1.89
N ASP A 194 34.40 -4.60 -2.78
CA ASP A 194 35.05 -5.71 -3.47
C ASP A 194 35.27 -5.39 -4.95
N SER A 195 36.47 -5.73 -5.46
CA SER A 195 36.89 -5.43 -6.83
C SER A 195 36.20 -6.28 -7.89
N ILE A 196 35.63 -7.43 -7.51
CA ILE A 196 34.81 -8.25 -8.40
C ILE A 196 33.39 -7.66 -8.45
N THR A 197 32.77 -7.45 -7.29
CA THR A 197 31.39 -6.98 -7.19
C THR A 197 31.22 -5.53 -7.70
N ALA A 198 32.26 -4.69 -7.62
CA ALA A 198 32.28 -3.35 -8.25
C ALA A 198 32.06 -3.37 -9.78
N GLN A 199 32.26 -4.50 -10.46
CA GLN A 199 32.03 -4.64 -11.90
C GLN A 199 30.54 -4.75 -12.26
N LEU A 200 29.68 -5.17 -11.32
CA LEU A 200 28.22 -5.24 -11.51
C LEU A 200 27.55 -3.85 -11.56
N PHE A 201 28.27 -2.78 -11.22
CA PHE A 201 27.67 -1.46 -11.04
C PHE A 201 27.60 -0.68 -12.36
N GLN A 202 26.44 -0.69 -13.02
CA GLN A 202 26.18 -0.20 -14.39
C GLN A 202 26.09 1.35 -14.54
N VAL A 203 26.83 2.09 -13.70
CA VAL A 203 26.96 3.55 -13.77
C VAL A 203 28.15 3.99 -14.63
N GLY A 204 28.18 5.27 -15.00
CA GLY A 204 29.31 5.91 -15.69
C GLY A 204 30.66 5.73 -14.96
N ALA A 205 31.76 5.65 -15.72
CA ALA A 205 33.07 5.27 -15.20
C ALA A 205 33.62 6.23 -14.12
N SER A 206 33.33 7.53 -14.26
CA SER A 206 33.62 8.59 -13.30
C SER A 206 32.95 8.34 -11.94
N ILE A 207 31.63 8.09 -11.96
CA ILE A 207 30.82 7.78 -10.79
C ILE A 207 31.31 6.49 -10.12
N ARG A 208 31.62 5.44 -10.90
CA ARG A 208 32.12 4.16 -10.37
C ARG A 208 33.42 4.32 -9.57
N GLN A 209 34.37 5.13 -10.04
CA GLN A 209 35.61 5.41 -9.28
C GLN A 209 35.32 6.15 -7.97
N ARG A 210 34.40 7.12 -7.98
CA ARG A 210 34.01 7.87 -6.77
C ARG A 210 33.30 6.99 -5.73
N TYR A 211 32.53 5.99 -6.15
CA TYR A 211 32.02 4.94 -5.26
C TYR A 211 33.14 4.07 -4.69
N ILE A 212 34.15 3.67 -5.48
CA ILE A 212 35.31 2.90 -5.02
C ILE A 212 36.13 3.69 -3.97
N ASP A 213 36.35 5.00 -4.18
CA ASP A 213 37.07 5.84 -3.22
C ASP A 213 36.26 6.12 -1.95
N THR A 214 34.95 6.32 -2.06
CA THR A 214 34.05 6.42 -0.91
C THR A 214 34.00 5.09 -0.13
N ALA A 215 34.00 3.96 -0.84
CA ALA A 215 34.08 2.63 -0.24
C ALA A 215 35.38 2.44 0.54
N LYS A 216 36.53 3.00 0.11
CA LYS A 216 37.77 2.96 0.92
C LYS A 216 37.60 3.65 2.29
N LYS A 217 36.96 4.83 2.34
CA LYS A 217 36.69 5.58 3.58
C LYS A 217 35.77 4.82 4.55
N CYS A 218 34.70 4.24 4.04
CA CYS A 218 33.69 3.56 4.85
C CYS A 218 34.18 2.21 5.43
N SER A 219 33.59 1.76 6.54
CA SER A 219 33.79 0.39 7.06
C SER A 219 32.53 -0.45 6.89
N VAL A 220 32.67 -1.74 6.60
CA VAL A 220 31.56 -2.69 6.42
C VAL A 220 30.55 -2.65 7.59
N GLY A 221 31.02 -2.68 8.84
CA GLY A 221 30.16 -2.58 10.04
C GLY A 221 29.56 -1.20 10.32
N PHE A 222 29.92 -0.17 9.56
CA PHE A 222 29.19 1.11 9.51
C PHE A 222 28.11 1.03 8.44
N LEU A 223 28.46 0.57 7.24
CA LEU A 223 27.53 0.48 6.10
C LEU A 223 26.30 -0.38 6.42
N TYR A 224 26.47 -1.55 7.05
CA TYR A 224 25.34 -2.37 7.47
C TYR A 224 24.38 -1.61 8.41
N LYS A 225 24.90 -0.92 9.43
CA LYS A 225 24.10 -0.14 10.39
C LYS A 225 23.49 1.12 9.76
N ALA A 226 24.14 1.69 8.76
CA ALA A 226 23.64 2.84 8.04
C ALA A 226 22.46 2.46 7.12
N ILE A 227 22.55 1.28 6.46
CA ILE A 227 21.45 0.69 5.69
C ILE A 227 20.29 0.30 6.62
N GLU A 228 20.56 -0.33 7.76
CA GLU A 228 19.59 -0.68 8.81
C GLU A 228 18.80 0.56 9.28
N ILE A 229 19.50 1.62 9.70
CA ILE A 229 18.88 2.88 10.17
C ILE A 229 18.10 3.60 9.06
N ALA A 230 18.57 3.55 7.81
CA ALA A 230 17.85 4.13 6.67
C ALA A 230 16.58 3.34 6.34
N ASN A 231 16.63 2.01 6.36
CA ASN A 231 15.48 1.13 6.13
C ASN A 231 14.42 1.27 7.24
N ASP A 232 14.83 1.33 8.51
CA ASP A 232 13.92 1.61 9.63
C ASP A 232 13.21 2.95 9.48
N CYS A 233 13.91 3.97 8.97
CA CYS A 233 13.33 5.27 8.64
C CYS A 233 12.33 5.18 7.48
N ASP A 234 12.68 4.49 6.39
CA ASP A 234 11.81 4.33 5.20
C ASP A 234 10.47 3.69 5.57
N LEU A 235 10.51 2.59 6.33
CA LEU A 235 9.34 1.89 6.87
C LEU A 235 8.52 2.79 7.81
N SER A 236 9.18 3.56 8.66
CA SER A 236 8.53 4.44 9.64
C SER A 236 7.91 5.70 9.02
N TYR A 237 8.45 6.19 7.89
CA TYR A 237 8.05 7.47 7.27
C TYR A 237 6.59 7.47 6.81
N ARG A 238 6.06 6.33 6.34
CA ARG A 238 4.64 6.18 5.96
C ARG A 238 3.69 6.40 7.14
N PHE A 239 4.11 6.10 8.37
CA PHE A 239 3.30 6.21 9.58
C PHE A 239 3.63 7.46 10.42
N SER A 240 4.71 8.18 10.09
CA SER A 240 5.14 9.35 10.87
C SER A 240 4.26 10.57 10.63
N LYS A 241 3.70 11.13 11.72
CA LYS A 241 3.01 12.43 11.71
C LYS A 241 3.93 13.59 11.38
N ASN A 242 5.24 13.48 11.63
CA ASN A 242 6.24 14.48 11.26
C ASN A 242 7.37 13.81 10.46
N LYS A 243 7.15 13.74 9.15
CA LYS A 243 8.09 13.19 8.17
C LYS A 243 9.46 13.88 8.21
N ARG A 244 9.50 15.21 8.30
CA ARG A 244 10.76 15.99 8.32
C ARG A 244 11.60 15.67 9.55
N LEU A 245 11.00 15.72 10.75
CA LEU A 245 11.69 15.41 12.00
C LEU A 245 12.23 13.97 12.04
N LEU A 246 11.52 13.01 11.43
CA LEU A 246 12.01 11.63 11.33
C LEU A 246 13.30 11.54 10.49
N VAL A 247 13.36 12.22 9.34
CA VAL A 247 14.55 12.26 8.48
C VAL A 247 15.71 12.96 9.19
N GLU A 248 15.44 14.10 9.85
CA GLU A 248 16.43 14.85 10.64
C GLU A 248 17.03 14.00 11.76
N LEU A 249 16.19 13.30 12.55
CA LEU A 249 16.63 12.35 13.58
C LEU A 249 17.42 11.16 13.02
N THR A 250 17.10 10.71 11.81
CA THR A 250 17.81 9.61 11.13
C THR A 250 19.21 10.06 10.71
N LEU A 251 19.38 11.24 10.13
CA LEU A 251 20.69 11.81 9.82
C LEU A 251 21.55 12.02 11.08
N ILE A 252 20.94 12.48 12.19
CA ILE A 252 21.63 12.60 13.49
C ILE A 252 22.13 11.23 13.98
N ARG A 253 21.29 10.19 13.92
CA ARG A 253 21.68 8.81 14.31
C ARG A 253 22.80 8.26 13.43
N LEU A 254 22.81 8.57 12.13
CA LEU A 254 23.87 8.17 11.21
C LEU A 254 25.21 8.83 11.57
N CYS A 255 25.23 10.13 11.89
CA CYS A 255 26.45 10.84 12.35
C CYS A 255 27.03 10.19 13.63
N GLN A 256 26.17 9.85 14.60
CA GLN A 256 26.56 9.19 15.85
C GLN A 256 27.15 7.78 15.67
N LEU A 257 27.00 7.13 14.51
CA LEU A 257 27.72 5.89 14.19
C LEU A 257 29.22 6.14 13.92
N SER A 258 29.61 7.32 13.43
CA SER A 258 31.00 7.65 13.13
C SER A 258 31.76 8.06 14.39
N GLU A 259 31.18 8.93 15.22
CA GLU A 259 31.79 9.43 16.47
C GLU A 259 32.29 8.30 17.40
N ARG A 260 31.57 7.17 17.45
CA ARG A 260 31.90 5.99 18.27
C ARG A 260 33.22 5.30 17.89
N LYS A 261 33.88 5.71 16.79
CA LYS A 261 35.26 5.29 16.46
C LYS A 261 36.33 6.25 16.96
N GLY A 262 36.02 7.54 17.15
CA GLY A 262 37.00 8.55 17.54
C GLY A 262 37.52 8.37 18.97
N THR A 263 36.77 7.66 19.82
CA THR A 263 37.03 7.51 21.26
C THR A 263 37.61 6.14 21.63
N GLN A 264 38.63 5.67 20.91
CA GLN A 264 39.42 4.47 21.28
C GLN A 264 40.92 4.74 21.38
N THR A 265 41.34 5.24 22.55
CA THR A 265 42.70 5.09 23.12
C THR A 265 42.56 4.95 24.66
N PRO A 266 43.53 4.36 25.38
CA PRO A 266 43.15 3.26 26.28
C PRO A 266 43.28 3.53 27.80
N SER A 267 42.64 2.62 28.54
CA SER A 267 42.94 2.21 29.94
C SER A 267 42.98 3.27 31.05
N HIS A 268 41.93 3.28 31.87
CA HIS A 268 42.01 2.69 33.22
C HIS A 268 40.61 2.23 33.69
N PRO A 269 40.47 1.45 34.80
CA PRO A 269 39.35 0.52 34.97
C PRO A 269 38.38 0.95 36.08
N GLU A 270 37.31 0.16 36.23
CA GLU A 270 36.39 0.15 37.39
C GLU A 270 35.88 1.51 37.90
N ASP A 271 34.62 1.87 37.54
CA ASP A 271 33.64 1.76 38.63
C ASP A 271 32.19 1.40 38.24
N LYS A 272 31.52 0.81 39.24
CA LYS A 272 30.17 0.28 39.40
C LYS A 272 29.07 0.85 38.49
N LYS A 273 28.19 -0.07 38.05
CA LYS A 273 26.77 0.23 37.76
C LYS A 273 26.18 1.11 38.86
N LYS A 274 25.72 2.33 38.52
CA LYS A 274 24.78 3.08 39.36
C LYS A 274 23.37 2.88 38.83
N GLU A 275 22.68 1.90 39.41
CA GLU A 275 21.22 1.85 39.36
C GLU A 275 20.65 3.08 40.07
N LEU A 276 19.71 3.76 39.44
CA LEU A 276 19.03 4.93 40.01
C LEU A 276 18.08 4.47 41.12
N LYS A 277 18.46 4.71 42.38
CA LYS A 277 17.57 4.48 43.52
C LYS A 277 16.48 5.57 43.57
N PRO A 278 15.21 5.23 43.87
CA PRO A 278 14.16 6.21 44.11
C PRO A 278 14.48 7.15 45.27
N ILE A 279 13.91 8.36 45.23
CA ILE A 279 14.04 9.36 46.29
C ILE A 279 13.07 9.00 47.44
N SER A 280 13.63 8.59 48.57
CA SER A 280 12.89 8.47 49.84
C SER A 280 12.89 9.80 50.59
N VAL A 281 11.71 10.23 51.07
CA VAL A 281 11.57 11.43 51.93
C VAL A 281 11.90 11.05 53.39
N PRO A 282 12.54 11.92 54.21
CA PRO A 282 13.01 11.55 55.55
C PRO A 282 11.92 11.26 56.59
N ASP A 283 12.22 10.30 57.47
CA ASP A 283 11.39 9.84 58.60
C ASP A 283 11.10 10.89 59.67
N LYS A 284 10.01 10.66 60.44
CA LYS A 284 9.84 11.27 61.76
C LYS A 284 9.16 10.36 62.82
N LYS A 285 9.97 9.44 63.34
CA LYS A 285 10.03 8.97 64.75
C LYS A 285 8.82 8.26 65.41
N GLU A 286 9.13 7.05 65.90
CA GLU A 286 8.92 6.55 67.29
C GLU A 286 7.53 6.04 67.74
N SER A 287 7.34 4.72 67.50
CA SER A 287 7.25 3.68 68.55
C SER A 287 6.32 3.88 69.78
N SER A 288 5.30 3.02 69.90
CA SER A 288 5.10 2.22 71.14
C SER A 288 4.16 1.01 70.99
N ALA A 289 4.60 -0.13 71.54
CA ALA A 289 3.82 -1.20 72.20
C ALA A 289 2.71 -1.99 71.46
N SER A 290 2.57 -3.26 71.86
CA SER A 290 1.58 -4.25 71.42
C SER A 290 0.28 -4.18 72.23
N TYR A 291 -0.87 -4.56 71.65
CA TYR A 291 -1.78 -5.64 72.15
C TYR A 291 -3.01 -5.83 71.22
N THR A 292 -3.47 -7.07 71.06
CA THR A 292 -4.75 -7.46 70.40
C THR A 292 -5.81 -7.75 71.47
N PRO A 293 -7.14 -7.58 71.21
CA PRO A 293 -8.00 -8.62 70.59
C PRO A 293 -9.27 -8.04 69.89
N PRO A 294 -10.38 -8.79 69.63
CA PRO A 294 -10.57 -10.22 69.30
C PRO A 294 -11.29 -10.45 67.94
N ILE A 295 -11.45 -11.72 67.54
CA ILE A 295 -12.50 -12.18 66.59
C ILE A 295 -13.33 -13.29 67.31
N PRO A 296 -14.67 -13.32 67.20
CA PRO A 296 -15.48 -14.40 67.78
C PRO A 296 -15.34 -15.78 67.10
N GLU A 297 -15.42 -16.80 67.96
CA GLU A 297 -15.58 -18.25 67.73
C GLU A 297 -16.87 -18.64 66.95
N MET A 298 -17.13 -19.88 66.50
CA MET A 298 -16.35 -21.12 66.22
C MET A 298 -17.34 -22.23 65.77
N SER A 299 -16.98 -23.13 64.85
CA SER A 299 -17.45 -24.53 64.93
C SER A 299 -16.58 -25.56 64.18
N ARG A 300 -16.51 -26.75 64.77
CA ARG A 300 -15.69 -27.97 64.54
C ARG A 300 -15.91 -28.61 63.15
N GLN A 301 -14.88 -29.08 62.42
CA GLN A 301 -14.08 -30.35 62.56
C GLN A 301 -14.90 -31.66 62.35
N PRO A 302 -14.32 -32.79 61.87
CA PRO A 302 -12.98 -33.05 61.28
C PRO A 302 -13.12 -33.51 59.78
N ALA A 303 -12.26 -34.28 59.07
CA ALA A 303 -11.07 -35.08 59.40
C ALA A 303 -10.04 -35.23 58.23
N VAL A 304 -9.04 -36.10 58.45
CA VAL A 304 -7.78 -36.37 57.72
C VAL A 304 -7.86 -37.57 56.75
N SER A 305 -7.21 -37.51 55.57
CA SER A 305 -6.28 -38.58 55.07
C SER A 305 -5.52 -38.29 53.75
N ALA A 306 -4.22 -37.99 53.92
CA ALA A 306 -3.03 -38.53 53.23
C ALA A 306 -2.88 -38.78 51.70
N SER A 307 -1.62 -38.53 51.26
CA SER A 307 -0.89 -39.10 50.10
C SER A 307 -0.94 -38.37 48.74
N LYS A 308 -0.01 -38.73 47.83
CA LYS A 308 0.58 -37.90 46.75
C LYS A 308 0.89 -38.72 45.46
N PRO A 309 1.35 -38.11 44.34
CA PRO A 309 1.04 -38.56 42.96
C PRO A 309 2.19 -39.36 42.29
N VAL A 310 2.10 -39.66 40.97
CA VAL A 310 3.19 -39.47 39.96
C VAL A 310 2.81 -39.88 38.50
N ALA A 311 3.42 -39.19 37.52
CA ALA A 311 3.73 -39.50 36.10
C ALA A 311 2.71 -39.95 35.00
N GLN A 312 2.74 -39.14 33.93
CA GLN A 312 2.79 -39.41 32.48
C GLN A 312 3.09 -40.84 31.95
N ALA A 313 2.46 -41.21 30.81
CA ALA A 313 3.13 -41.60 29.54
C ALA A 313 2.11 -41.86 28.39
N SER A 314 2.56 -41.91 27.13
CA SER A 314 1.79 -42.33 25.92
C SER A 314 2.58 -43.42 25.16
N PRO A 315 1.96 -44.30 24.32
CA PRO A 315 1.77 -43.97 22.90
C PRO A 315 0.56 -44.66 22.17
N GLN A 316 0.51 -44.48 20.84
CA GLN A 316 -0.39 -45.03 19.77
C GLN A 316 -0.05 -46.49 19.34
N PRO A 317 -0.66 -47.10 18.27
CA PRO A 317 -2.02 -47.05 17.68
C PRO A 317 -2.61 -48.48 17.35
N LYS A 318 -3.72 -48.59 16.58
CA LYS A 318 -4.09 -49.80 15.77
C LYS A 318 -5.14 -49.55 14.65
N GLU A 319 -5.41 -50.55 13.81
CA GLU A 319 -5.90 -50.42 12.42
C GLU A 319 -7.23 -51.16 12.07
N GLU A 320 -7.90 -50.69 10.99
CA GLU A 320 -8.71 -51.45 9.98
C GLU A 320 -9.97 -52.29 10.38
N PRO A 321 -10.78 -52.85 9.43
CA PRO A 321 -10.75 -52.82 7.93
C PRO A 321 -12.07 -52.38 7.21
N VAL A 322 -12.11 -52.51 5.87
CA VAL A 322 -13.15 -52.03 4.92
C VAL A 322 -13.97 -53.17 4.25
N LYS A 323 -15.17 -52.89 3.71
CA LYS A 323 -15.90 -53.70 2.68
C LYS A 323 -16.80 -52.84 1.77
N ALA A 324 -17.20 -53.36 0.60
CA ALA A 324 -17.92 -52.62 -0.49
C ALA A 324 -18.91 -53.50 -1.31
N ALA A 325 -19.86 -52.88 -2.04
CA ALA A 325 -20.69 -53.46 -3.13
C ALA A 325 -21.50 -52.38 -3.92
N GLU A 326 -22.13 -52.77 -5.04
CA GLU A 326 -22.91 -51.97 -6.03
C GLU A 326 -24.45 -51.97 -5.70
N ASP A 327 -25.46 -51.43 -6.43
CA ASP A 327 -25.68 -51.14 -7.87
C ASP A 327 -26.78 -50.04 -8.16
N LYS A 328 -27.15 -49.83 -9.45
CA LYS A 328 -27.94 -48.72 -10.09
C LYS A 328 -29.40 -48.47 -9.63
N SER A 329 -29.90 -47.24 -9.86
CA SER A 329 -31.19 -46.91 -10.55
C SER A 329 -31.38 -45.39 -10.75
N VAL A 330 -32.41 -44.94 -11.51
CA VAL A 330 -32.67 -43.54 -11.92
C VAL A 330 -34.20 -43.21 -11.86
N PRO A 331 -34.67 -41.96 -12.12
CA PRO A 331 -35.29 -41.04 -11.14
C PRO A 331 -36.85 -41.04 -11.15
N PRO A 332 -37.51 -40.15 -10.37
CA PRO A 332 -37.94 -38.87 -10.98
C PRO A 332 -37.90 -37.60 -10.09
N GLU A 333 -37.74 -36.48 -10.79
CA GLU A 333 -38.18 -35.08 -10.58
C GLU A 333 -39.05 -34.68 -9.35
N ALA A 334 -38.58 -33.69 -8.57
CA ALA A 334 -39.36 -32.50 -8.12
C ALA A 334 -38.56 -31.47 -7.26
N ALA A 335 -38.82 -30.18 -7.49
CA ALA A 335 -38.74 -29.00 -6.59
C ALA A 335 -37.49 -28.67 -5.70
N THR A 336 -37.09 -27.40 -5.78
CA THR A 336 -36.13 -26.64 -4.93
C THR A 336 -36.61 -26.45 -3.48
N PRO A 337 -35.72 -26.32 -2.45
CA PRO A 337 -34.89 -25.11 -2.25
C PRO A 337 -33.43 -25.31 -1.76
N LEU A 338 -32.63 -24.27 -2.00
CA LEU A 338 -31.20 -24.19 -1.65
C LEU A 338 -30.94 -24.21 -0.13
N LYS A 339 -30.13 -25.17 0.34
CA LYS A 339 -29.45 -25.11 1.65
C LYS A 339 -27.96 -24.84 1.45
N LYS A 340 -27.44 -23.78 2.09
CA LYS A 340 -25.99 -23.52 2.18
C LYS A 340 -25.32 -24.57 3.08
N ARG A 341 -24.27 -25.26 2.62
CA ARG A 341 -23.19 -25.75 3.51
C ARG A 341 -21.87 -26.13 2.79
N THR A 342 -20.88 -25.28 3.02
CA THR A 342 -19.44 -25.55 3.20
C THR A 342 -18.89 -26.99 3.06
N VAL A 343 -17.97 -27.18 2.10
CA VAL A 343 -16.72 -27.99 2.17
C VAL A 343 -15.74 -27.26 1.23
N SER A 344 -14.71 -26.55 1.68
CA SER A 344 -13.44 -26.96 2.33
C SER A 344 -12.51 -27.79 1.45
N LEU A 345 -11.34 -27.24 1.10
CA LEU A 345 -10.08 -27.97 1.05
C LEU A 345 -8.90 -26.98 1.14
N SER A 346 -7.85 -27.37 1.85
CA SER A 346 -6.81 -26.47 2.35
C SER A 346 -5.67 -26.23 1.37
N GLY A 347 -5.06 -25.03 1.44
CA GLY A 347 -3.80 -24.72 0.76
C GLY A 347 -3.06 -23.58 1.45
N MET A 348 -2.04 -23.92 2.24
CA MET A 348 -1.19 -23.01 3.04
C MET A 348 -1.92 -22.16 4.10
N GLY A 349 -1.61 -22.42 5.37
CA GLY A 349 -2.13 -21.63 6.50
C GLY A 349 -1.01 -20.91 7.24
N ILE A 350 -1.33 -19.75 7.82
CA ILE A 350 -0.57 -19.12 8.90
C ILE A 350 -1.53 -18.95 10.07
N SER A 351 -1.25 -19.62 11.19
CA SER A 351 -2.17 -19.67 12.34
C SER A 351 -2.12 -18.38 13.17
N ILE A 352 -3.23 -17.66 13.23
CA ILE A 352 -3.42 -16.56 14.19
C ILE A 352 -3.80 -17.16 15.54
N SER A 353 -2.83 -17.32 16.45
CA SER A 353 -3.08 -17.77 17.84
C SER A 353 -1.96 -17.37 18.83
N SER A 354 -1.69 -16.07 18.99
CA SER A 354 -0.98 -15.56 20.18
C SER A 354 -1.37 -14.10 20.46
N MET A 355 -1.11 -13.63 21.69
CA MET A 355 -1.40 -12.26 22.16
C MET A 355 -2.89 -11.86 22.16
N GLY A 356 -3.71 -12.70 22.80
CA GLY A 356 -4.86 -12.21 23.55
C GLY A 356 -4.44 -11.53 24.86
N GLU A 357 -3.71 -10.41 24.78
CA GLU A 357 -3.43 -9.54 25.93
C GLU A 357 -3.99 -8.13 25.68
N LYS A 358 -4.77 -7.63 26.64
CA LYS A 358 -5.29 -6.26 26.58
C LYS A 358 -4.14 -5.28 26.87
N LYS A 359 -3.83 -4.41 25.91
CA LYS A 359 -3.23 -3.10 26.20
C LYS A 359 -4.27 -2.02 25.97
N GLU A 360 -4.30 -1.06 26.88
CA GLU A 360 -5.28 0.02 26.91
C GLU A 360 -5.07 0.98 25.73
N PRO A 361 -6.13 1.58 25.16
CA PRO A 361 -5.98 2.66 24.21
C PRO A 361 -5.43 3.91 24.94
N GLU A 362 -4.22 4.34 24.58
CA GLU A 362 -3.71 5.64 25.05
C GLU A 362 -4.63 6.77 24.57
N LYS A 363 -4.86 7.73 25.45
CA LYS A 363 -5.95 8.70 25.34
C LYS A 363 -5.72 9.68 24.17
N ARG A 364 -6.55 9.60 23.13
CA ARG A 364 -6.98 10.84 22.44
C ARG A 364 -7.66 11.71 23.51
N GLN A 365 -7.30 12.99 23.59
CA GLN A 365 -7.93 13.92 24.53
C GLN A 365 -9.34 14.27 24.05
N ALA A 366 -10.34 13.51 24.49
CA ALA A 366 -11.74 13.89 24.34
C ALA A 366 -12.04 15.12 25.21
N PHE A 367 -12.56 16.19 24.61
CA PHE A 367 -13.19 17.28 25.34
C PHE A 367 -14.56 16.82 25.83
N SER A 368 -14.59 16.06 26.94
CA SER A 368 -15.81 15.53 27.55
C SER A 368 -16.60 16.62 28.29
N ASN A 369 -17.14 17.60 27.56
CA ASN A 369 -18.14 18.54 28.04
C ASN A 369 -19.52 17.86 28.05
N THR A 370 -19.68 16.83 28.88
CA THR A 370 -20.99 16.20 29.14
C THR A 370 -21.85 17.14 29.98
N LYS A 371 -22.43 18.16 29.33
CA LYS A 371 -23.78 18.58 29.67
C LYS A 371 -24.67 17.36 29.39
N GLN A 372 -25.54 17.02 30.34
CA GLN A 372 -26.69 16.18 29.99
C GLN A 372 -27.57 17.03 29.08
N ASN A 373 -27.86 16.52 27.89
CA ASN A 373 -28.97 17.03 27.11
C ASN A 373 -30.27 16.40 27.62
N GLY A 374 -31.40 16.83 27.07
CA GLY A 374 -32.69 16.24 27.41
C GLY A 374 -32.89 14.85 26.78
N SER A 375 -34.16 14.46 26.75
CA SER A 375 -34.70 13.43 25.86
C SER A 375 -35.72 14.07 24.90
N ASP A 376 -35.36 15.24 24.37
CA ASP A 376 -36.26 16.08 23.58
C ASP A 376 -36.69 15.37 22.28
N LEU A 377 -37.98 15.41 21.97
CA LEU A 377 -38.53 14.80 20.75
C LEU A 377 -38.18 15.67 19.53
N PHE A 378 -37.34 15.14 18.64
CA PHE A 378 -36.91 15.79 17.41
C PHE A 378 -37.61 15.19 16.18
N SER A 379 -37.76 15.98 15.11
CA SER A 379 -38.32 15.47 13.85
C SER A 379 -37.28 14.86 12.92
N GLU A 380 -37.70 13.95 12.03
CA GLU A 380 -36.84 13.41 10.96
C GLU A 380 -36.24 14.53 10.08
N LYS A 381 -36.94 15.65 9.90
CA LYS A 381 -36.42 16.82 9.16
C LYS A 381 -35.25 17.49 9.87
N GLU A 382 -35.26 17.51 11.21
CA GLU A 382 -34.16 18.08 12.01
C GLU A 382 -32.99 17.12 12.12
N LEU A 383 -33.25 15.81 12.19
CA LEU A 383 -32.23 14.78 12.04
C LEU A 383 -31.49 14.94 10.69
N ILE A 384 -32.23 15.01 9.58
CA ILE A 384 -31.65 15.16 8.24
C ILE A 384 -30.94 16.52 8.07
N ARG A 385 -31.41 17.60 8.71
CA ARG A 385 -30.72 18.90 8.71
C ARG A 385 -29.37 18.80 9.42
N ASN A 386 -29.34 18.30 10.65
CA ASN A 386 -28.10 18.21 11.44
C ASN A 386 -27.12 17.17 10.87
N TRP A 387 -27.62 16.08 10.26
CA TRP A 387 -26.79 15.12 9.51
C TRP A 387 -26.03 15.78 8.35
N LYS A 388 -26.69 16.65 7.59
CA LYS A 388 -26.04 17.44 6.52
C LYS A 388 -25.09 18.48 7.10
N GLU A 389 -25.49 19.19 8.15
CA GLU A 389 -24.61 20.16 8.83
C GLU A 389 -23.30 19.51 9.33
N PHE A 390 -23.34 18.27 9.83
CA PHE A 390 -22.11 17.53 10.14
C PHE A 390 -21.30 17.21 8.88
N ALA A 391 -21.94 16.67 7.84
CA ALA A 391 -21.28 16.30 6.58
C ALA A 391 -20.60 17.50 5.88
N ASP A 392 -21.22 18.67 5.87
CA ASP A 392 -20.69 19.88 5.24
C ASP A 392 -19.45 20.44 5.98
N ASN A 393 -19.36 20.21 7.30
CA ASN A 393 -18.22 20.62 8.15
C ASN A 393 -17.02 19.65 8.11
N LEU A 394 -17.13 18.48 7.46
CA LEU A 394 -16.03 17.51 7.32
C LEU A 394 -15.03 17.91 6.23
N HIS A 395 -14.05 18.74 6.57
CA HIS A 395 -13.05 19.24 5.60
C HIS A 395 -11.88 18.28 5.34
N GLU A 396 -11.48 17.46 6.31
CA GLU A 396 -10.38 16.50 6.17
C GLU A 396 -10.86 15.14 5.61
N GLU A 397 -11.97 14.60 6.12
CA GLU A 397 -12.48 13.27 5.75
C GLU A 397 -13.46 13.29 4.58
N LYS A 398 -12.96 13.64 3.38
CA LYS A 398 -13.75 13.71 2.13
C LYS A 398 -14.54 12.43 1.80
N LEU A 399 -14.08 11.26 2.21
CA LEU A 399 -14.77 9.98 2.01
C LEU A 399 -15.99 9.84 2.95
N LEU A 400 -15.87 10.28 4.21
CA LEU A 400 -16.98 10.30 5.15
C LEU A 400 -18.03 11.33 4.74
N GLN A 401 -17.59 12.54 4.36
CA GLN A 401 -18.44 13.59 3.78
C GLN A 401 -19.28 13.04 2.61
N ASN A 402 -18.63 12.52 1.57
CA ASN A 402 -19.33 11.94 0.41
C ASN A 402 -20.30 10.82 0.81
N THR A 403 -19.93 9.98 1.77
CA THR A 403 -20.77 8.88 2.28
C THR A 403 -22.03 9.43 2.96
N MET A 404 -21.89 10.41 3.85
CA MET A 404 -23.02 11.03 4.56
C MET A 404 -23.91 11.89 3.64
N SER A 405 -23.35 12.52 2.61
CA SER A 405 -24.12 13.24 1.58
C SER A 405 -24.95 12.30 0.70
N LEU A 406 -24.49 11.07 0.44
CA LEU A 406 -25.18 10.07 -0.38
C LEU A 406 -26.23 9.27 0.40
N TYR A 407 -25.95 8.92 1.66
CA TYR A 407 -26.81 8.06 2.49
C TYR A 407 -27.48 8.86 3.60
N ILE A 408 -28.71 9.28 3.34
CA ILE A 408 -29.53 10.07 4.27
C ILE A 408 -30.19 9.14 5.31
N PRO A 409 -30.16 9.48 6.61
CA PRO A 409 -30.81 8.69 7.67
C PRO A 409 -32.34 8.72 7.55
N LYS A 410 -32.98 7.60 7.90
CA LYS A 410 -34.43 7.45 8.04
C LYS A 410 -34.77 7.19 9.51
N MET A 411 -35.79 7.83 10.05
CA MET A 411 -36.26 7.61 11.42
C MET A 411 -37.03 6.28 11.52
N LEU A 412 -36.69 5.44 12.50
CA LEU A 412 -37.41 4.18 12.80
C LEU A 412 -38.26 4.30 14.07
N SER A 413 -37.80 5.08 15.05
CA SER A 413 -38.54 5.50 16.23
C SER A 413 -37.99 6.83 16.75
N ASP A 414 -38.65 7.38 17.78
CA ASP A 414 -38.31 8.63 18.45
C ASP A 414 -36.84 8.73 18.94
N THR A 415 -36.13 7.61 19.07
CA THR A 415 -34.73 7.52 19.51
C THR A 415 -33.83 6.67 18.60
N LEU A 416 -34.35 6.03 17.56
CA LEU A 416 -33.59 5.17 16.65
C LEU A 416 -33.73 5.62 15.20
N PHE A 417 -32.60 5.85 14.53
CA PHE A 417 -32.56 6.02 13.08
C PHE A 417 -31.71 4.94 12.39
N GLN A 418 -32.01 4.69 11.12
CA GLN A 418 -31.27 3.76 10.27
C GLN A 418 -30.66 4.51 9.08
N VAL A 419 -29.38 4.26 8.82
CA VAL A 419 -28.72 4.62 7.56
C VAL A 419 -28.65 3.37 6.70
N GLU A 420 -29.07 3.49 5.44
CA GLU A 420 -29.09 2.38 4.49
C GLU A 420 -28.01 2.62 3.42
N VAL A 421 -27.02 1.74 3.34
CA VAL A 421 -25.81 1.90 2.51
C VAL A 421 -25.65 0.72 1.54
N ASN A 422 -24.80 0.87 0.52
CA ASN A 422 -24.79 -0.06 -0.62
C ASN A 422 -23.49 -0.89 -0.73
N THR A 423 -22.52 -0.70 0.18
CA THR A 423 -21.28 -1.47 0.26
C THR A 423 -20.87 -1.65 1.72
N GLU A 424 -20.13 -2.74 2.02
CA GLU A 424 -19.54 -2.95 3.35
C GLU A 424 -18.52 -1.86 3.70
N ILE A 425 -17.82 -1.30 2.70
CA ILE A 425 -16.87 -0.20 2.88
C ILE A 425 -17.58 1.07 3.40
N ASN A 426 -18.72 1.42 2.79
CA ASN A 426 -19.49 2.61 3.20
C ASN A 426 -20.18 2.40 4.56
N LYS A 427 -20.49 1.14 4.92
CA LYS A 427 -20.91 0.77 6.28
C LYS A 427 -19.76 0.97 7.28
N GLN A 428 -18.58 0.42 7.01
CA GLN A 428 -17.41 0.53 7.89
C GLN A 428 -17.05 1.99 8.20
N TYR A 429 -17.04 2.88 7.20
CA TYR A 429 -16.76 4.30 7.41
C TYR A 429 -17.75 5.01 8.35
N LEU A 430 -19.04 4.60 8.34
CA LEU A 430 -20.05 5.13 9.26
C LEU A 430 -20.02 4.45 10.64
N GLU A 431 -19.57 3.19 10.72
CA GLU A 431 -19.37 2.47 11.98
C GLU A 431 -18.14 3.02 12.73
N ASP A 432 -17.02 3.21 12.05
CA ASP A 432 -15.76 3.73 12.61
C ASP A 432 -15.92 5.16 13.17
N ASN A 433 -16.72 5.99 12.50
CA ASN A 433 -17.01 7.38 12.89
C ASN A 433 -18.32 7.55 13.68
N SER A 434 -19.00 6.45 14.03
CA SER A 434 -20.33 6.48 14.67
C SER A 434 -20.37 7.26 15.99
N LEU A 435 -19.27 7.26 16.75
CA LEU A 435 -19.16 7.97 18.03
C LEU A 435 -19.23 9.49 17.85
N ASP A 436 -18.49 10.03 16.89
CA ASP A 436 -18.38 11.48 16.66
C ASP A 436 -19.67 12.02 16.01
N ILE A 437 -20.23 11.26 15.06
CA ILE A 437 -21.56 11.53 14.45
C ILE A 437 -22.64 11.59 15.54
N LEU A 438 -22.71 10.58 16.41
CA LEU A 438 -23.71 10.55 17.49
C LEU A 438 -23.46 11.64 18.54
N THR A 439 -22.21 12.00 18.84
CA THR A 439 -21.89 13.07 19.79
C THR A 439 -22.42 14.42 19.29
N PHE A 440 -22.17 14.76 18.02
CA PHE A 440 -22.70 15.97 17.41
C PHE A 440 -24.23 15.98 17.35
N LEU A 441 -24.85 14.87 16.95
CA LEU A 441 -26.31 14.77 16.85
C LEU A 441 -27.00 14.92 18.22
N ARG A 442 -26.44 14.32 19.29
CA ARG A 442 -26.96 14.48 20.67
C ARG A 442 -26.90 15.93 21.15
N GLU A 443 -25.78 16.62 20.93
CA GLU A 443 -25.63 18.05 21.28
C GLU A 443 -26.60 18.94 20.47
N LYS A 444 -26.84 18.64 19.19
CA LYS A 444 -27.65 19.46 18.28
C LYS A 444 -29.15 19.19 18.33
N LEU A 445 -29.57 18.00 18.75
CA LEU A 445 -30.97 17.59 18.87
C LEU A 445 -31.46 17.56 20.33
N HIS A 446 -30.58 17.90 21.28
CA HIS A 446 -30.80 17.87 22.72
C HIS A 446 -31.44 16.57 23.25
N ASN A 447 -31.03 15.43 22.67
CA ASN A 447 -31.53 14.11 23.01
C ASN A 447 -30.36 13.13 23.11
N ASP A 448 -29.98 12.75 24.35
CA ASP A 448 -28.84 11.85 24.58
C ASP A 448 -29.17 10.37 24.26
N ASP A 449 -30.46 10.00 24.23
CA ASP A 449 -30.94 8.63 23.94
C ASP A 449 -30.85 8.24 22.45
N ILE A 450 -30.45 9.16 21.56
CA ILE A 450 -30.32 8.89 20.11
C ILE A 450 -29.36 7.72 19.84
N THR A 451 -29.81 6.81 18.98
CA THR A 451 -29.07 5.65 18.49
C THR A 451 -29.12 5.55 16.96
N MET A 452 -28.02 5.05 16.37
CA MET A 452 -27.89 4.82 14.93
C MET A 452 -27.74 3.33 14.66
N THR A 453 -28.41 2.84 13.61
CA THR A 453 -28.16 1.53 13.00
C THR A 453 -27.77 1.70 11.54
N ILE A 454 -26.88 0.85 11.04
CA ILE A 454 -26.42 0.88 9.65
C ILE A 454 -26.73 -0.46 9.02
N LYS A 455 -27.41 -0.45 7.87
CA LYS A 455 -27.83 -1.65 7.15
C LYS A 455 -27.37 -1.58 5.70
N ILE A 456 -26.88 -2.69 5.16
CA ILE A 456 -26.63 -2.82 3.73
C ILE A 456 -27.97 -3.08 3.01
N SER A 457 -28.25 -2.36 1.92
CA SER A 457 -29.43 -2.60 1.09
C SER A 457 -29.19 -3.75 0.10
N ASP A 458 -30.10 -4.70 0.05
CA ASP A 458 -30.16 -5.71 -1.02
C ASP A 458 -30.67 -5.12 -2.35
N GLN A 459 -31.23 -3.90 -2.35
CA GLN A 459 -31.75 -3.25 -3.56
C GLN A 459 -30.64 -2.48 -4.29
N ASN A 460 -30.14 -3.10 -5.36
CA ASN A 460 -29.06 -2.58 -6.18
C ASN A 460 -29.56 -1.49 -7.17
N VAL A 461 -30.11 -0.40 -6.63
CA VAL A 461 -30.63 0.76 -7.39
C VAL A 461 -30.07 2.07 -6.80
N ILE A 462 -28.79 2.33 -7.04
CA ILE A 462 -28.29 3.71 -7.05
C ILE A 462 -28.79 4.33 -8.35
N LYS A 463 -29.62 5.38 -8.27
CA LYS A 463 -29.68 6.35 -9.38
C LYS A 463 -28.28 6.95 -9.47
N LYS A 464 -27.52 6.59 -10.52
CA LYS A 464 -26.23 7.23 -10.79
C LYS A 464 -26.41 8.76 -10.76
N PRO A 465 -25.39 9.54 -10.35
CA PRO A 465 -25.26 10.89 -10.88
C PRO A 465 -25.17 10.76 -12.41
N MET A 466 -26.18 11.25 -13.12
CA MET A 466 -26.27 11.11 -14.57
C MET A 466 -25.19 11.98 -15.23
N THR A 467 -24.52 11.42 -16.23
CA THR A 467 -23.56 12.14 -17.08
C THR A 467 -24.26 13.25 -17.89
N SER A 468 -23.51 14.22 -18.40
CA SER A 468 -24.03 15.31 -19.26
C SER A 468 -24.90 14.78 -20.41
N HIS A 469 -24.49 13.66 -21.01
CA HIS A 469 -25.24 12.91 -22.03
C HIS A 469 -26.52 12.27 -21.48
N GLU A 470 -26.46 11.48 -20.38
CA GLU A 470 -27.65 10.85 -19.78
C GLU A 470 -28.70 11.90 -19.33
N ILE A 471 -28.27 13.11 -18.93
CA ILE A 471 -29.16 14.25 -18.63
C ILE A 471 -29.79 14.80 -19.90
N PHE A 472 -29.01 15.03 -20.96
CA PHE A 472 -29.51 15.52 -22.25
C PHE A 472 -30.54 14.56 -22.86
N ASP A 473 -30.29 13.26 -22.83
CA ASP A 473 -31.23 12.22 -23.29
C ASP A 473 -32.57 12.31 -22.53
N GLU A 474 -32.55 12.50 -21.21
CA GLU A 474 -33.78 12.66 -20.41
C GLU A 474 -34.50 14.00 -20.68
N MET A 475 -33.78 15.04 -21.12
CA MET A 475 -34.37 16.30 -21.58
C MET A 475 -34.97 16.19 -22.99
N VAL A 476 -34.32 15.48 -23.91
CA VAL A 476 -34.84 15.17 -25.25
C VAL A 476 -36.11 14.33 -25.18
N GLN A 477 -36.18 13.34 -24.28
CA GLN A 477 -37.40 12.56 -24.05
C GLN A 477 -38.58 13.42 -23.55
N LYS A 478 -38.31 14.52 -22.81
CA LYS A 478 -39.34 15.45 -22.31
C LYS A 478 -39.68 16.55 -23.33
N ASN A 479 -38.76 16.90 -24.21
CA ASN A 479 -38.97 17.84 -25.31
C ASN A 479 -38.16 17.43 -26.55
N PRO A 480 -38.76 16.70 -27.51
CA PRO A 480 -38.09 16.27 -28.75
C PRO A 480 -37.56 17.41 -29.64
N SER A 481 -37.88 18.66 -29.34
CA SER A 481 -37.33 19.83 -30.03
C SER A 481 -35.86 20.08 -29.68
N LEU A 482 -35.36 19.61 -28.52
CA LEU A 482 -33.95 19.78 -28.14
C LEU A 482 -33.01 19.04 -29.09
N GLN A 483 -33.36 17.82 -29.50
CA GLN A 483 -32.52 17.03 -30.42
C GLN A 483 -32.30 17.80 -31.72
N LYS A 484 -33.38 18.28 -32.34
CA LYS A 484 -33.32 19.07 -33.58
C LYS A 484 -32.44 20.31 -33.43
N LEU A 485 -32.50 20.99 -32.28
CA LEU A 485 -31.66 22.16 -32.02
C LEU A 485 -30.19 21.79 -31.86
N SER A 486 -29.87 20.64 -31.24
CA SER A 486 -28.49 20.13 -31.17
C SER A 486 -27.95 19.74 -32.56
N ASP A 487 -28.78 19.04 -33.35
CA ASP A 487 -28.45 18.60 -34.71
C ASP A 487 -28.27 19.78 -35.69
N GLU A 488 -29.13 20.80 -35.60
CA GLU A 488 -29.15 21.97 -36.49
C GLU A 488 -28.03 22.99 -36.18
N PHE A 489 -27.58 23.06 -34.92
CA PHE A 489 -26.46 23.92 -34.50
C PHE A 489 -25.13 23.19 -34.29
N GLY A 490 -25.06 21.87 -34.50
CA GLY A 490 -23.84 21.08 -34.40
C GLY A 490 -23.23 21.05 -33.00
N LEU A 491 -24.06 20.97 -31.96
CA LEU A 491 -23.63 21.04 -30.57
C LEU A 491 -23.25 19.66 -30.02
N GLU A 492 -21.97 19.48 -29.69
CA GLU A 492 -21.45 18.31 -28.97
C GLU A 492 -21.36 18.57 -27.45
N LEU A 493 -21.61 17.55 -26.63
CA LEU A 493 -21.53 17.62 -25.18
C LEU A 493 -20.21 17.03 -24.68
N SER A 494 -19.42 17.86 -23.97
CA SER A 494 -18.19 17.46 -23.26
C SER A 494 -18.47 16.72 -21.95
#